data_AF-C1ICF3-F1
#
_entry.id   AF-C1ICF3-F1
#
_cell.length_a   1.000
_cell.length_b   1.000
_cell.length_c   1.000
_cell.angle_alpha   90.00
_cell.angle_beta   90.00
_cell.angle_gamma   90.00
#
_symmetry.space_group_name_H-M   'P 1'
#
loop_
_entity.id
_entity.type
_entity.pdbx_description
1 polymer ?
#
loop_
_entity_poly.entity_id
_entity_poly.type
_entity_poly.pdbx_seq_one_letter_code
_entity_poly.pdbx_strand_id
1 'polypeptide(L)'
;NPFAFEKEPREHTSKELLDLLRLHLSLFNKYEKDEIRQFKSLRRFFKIYVRGIRGASELRHQLMNTQSIAEARALLDEFEAQMDEDVKIEL
;
A
#
# COMPACT_ATOMS: atom_id res chain seq x y z
N ASN A 1 0.02 -13.75 0.39
CA ASN A 1 -0.42 -13.38 -0.97
C ASN A 1 -1.86 -12.88 -0.84
N PRO A 2 -2.18 -11.62 -1.16
CA PRO A 2 -3.54 -11.10 -0.98
C PRO A 2 -4.56 -11.76 -1.92
N PHE A 3 -4.12 -12.25 -3.07
CA PHE A 3 -4.97 -12.90 -4.09
C PHE A 3 -5.03 -14.43 -3.95
N ALA A 4 -4.72 -14.98 -2.77
CA ALA A 4 -4.67 -16.43 -2.55
C ALA A 4 -6.02 -17.15 -2.72
N PHE A 5 -7.13 -16.41 -2.76
CA PHE A 5 -8.49 -16.93 -2.84
C PHE A 5 -9.15 -16.65 -4.20
N GLU A 6 -8.42 -16.15 -5.19
CA GLU A 6 -8.95 -15.98 -6.53
C GLU A 6 -9.24 -17.35 -7.18
N LYS A 7 -10.37 -17.43 -7.90
CA LYS A 7 -10.78 -18.66 -8.59
C LYS A 7 -9.81 -19.03 -9.71
N GLU A 8 -9.30 -18.03 -10.41
CA GLU A 8 -8.36 -18.16 -11.51
C GLU A 8 -7.10 -17.37 -11.16
N PRO A 9 -5.99 -18.05 -10.82
CA PRO A 9 -4.74 -17.38 -10.51
C PRO A 9 -4.22 -16.61 -11.71
N ARG A 10 -3.91 -15.33 -11.51
CA ARG A 10 -3.27 -14.46 -12.51
C ARG A 10 -2.18 -13.61 -11.89
N GLU A 11 -1.40 -12.97 -12.75
CA GLU A 11 -0.48 -11.93 -12.29
C GLU A 11 -1.24 -10.63 -12.02
N HIS A 12 -0.80 -9.91 -10.99
CA HIS A 12 -1.38 -8.64 -10.58
C HIS A 12 -0.37 -7.54 -10.73
N THR A 13 -0.87 -6.39 -11.18
CA THR A 13 -0.05 -5.19 -11.33
C THR A 13 0.28 -4.58 -9.97
N SER A 14 1.37 -3.80 -9.92
CA SER A 14 1.71 -2.98 -8.76
C SER A 14 0.55 -2.09 -8.34
N LYS A 15 -0.19 -1.52 -9.31
CA LYS A 15 -1.37 -0.69 -9.07
C LYS A 15 -2.47 -1.44 -8.34
N GLU A 16 -2.83 -2.65 -8.79
CA GLU A 16 -3.85 -3.47 -8.10
C GLU A 16 -3.45 -3.80 -6.65
N LEU A 17 -2.16 -4.02 -6.38
CA LEU A 17 -1.67 -4.24 -5.02
C LEU A 17 -1.77 -2.98 -4.15
N LEU A 18 -1.44 -1.80 -4.69
CA LEU A 18 -1.56 -0.52 -4.00
C LEU A 18 -3.02 -0.14 -3.75
N ASP A 19 -3.90 -0.33 -4.73
CA ASP A 19 -5.34 -0.13 -4.60
C ASP A 19 -5.91 -1.04 -3.50
N LEU A 20 -5.45 -2.28 -3.43
CA LEU A 20 -5.87 -3.20 -2.38
C LEU A 20 -5.37 -2.78 -0.99
N LEU A 21 -4.17 -2.21 -0.89
CA LEU A 21 -3.70 -1.59 0.35
C LEU A 21 -4.59 -0.41 0.75
N ARG A 22 -4.96 0.47 -0.19
CA ARG A 22 -5.89 1.60 0.06
C ARG A 22 -7.25 1.12 0.53
N LEU A 23 -7.77 0.03 -0.04
CA LEU A 23 -9.01 -0.60 0.41
C LEU A 23 -8.87 -1.11 1.84
N HIS A 24 -7.77 -1.80 2.16
CA HIS A 24 -7.51 -2.31 3.50
C HIS A 24 -7.45 -1.17 4.53
N LEU A 25 -6.74 -0.09 4.24
CA LEU A 25 -6.69 1.11 5.08
C LEU A 25 -8.09 1.70 5.32
N SER A 26 -8.92 1.74 4.28
CA SER A 26 -10.29 2.29 4.34
C SER A 26 -11.22 1.43 5.18
N LEU A 27 -11.15 0.10 5.04
CA LEU A 27 -11.93 -0.84 5.85
C LEU A 27 -11.48 -0.80 7.30
N PHE A 28 -10.18 -0.71 7.55
CA PHE A 28 -9.63 -0.59 8.89
C PHE A 28 -10.16 0.67 9.59
N ASN A 29 -10.10 1.83 8.92
CA ASN A 29 -10.62 3.08 9.43
C ASN A 29 -12.14 3.03 9.73
N LYS A 30 -12.89 2.24 8.96
CA LYS A 30 -14.35 2.13 9.12
C LYS A 30 -14.75 1.35 10.38
N TYR A 31 -14.00 0.30 10.74
CA TYR A 31 -14.42 -0.66 11.76
C TYR A 31 -13.65 -0.54 13.09
N GLU A 32 -12.48 0.09 13.10
CA GLU A 32 -11.68 0.26 14.32
C GLU A 32 -12.10 1.50 15.12
N LYS A 33 -12.33 1.32 16.43
CA LYS A 33 -12.72 2.42 17.34
C LYS A 33 -11.52 3.12 18.02
N ASP A 34 -10.36 2.47 18.05
CA ASP A 34 -9.11 3.00 18.63
C ASP A 34 -8.02 3.01 17.55
N GLU A 35 -7.98 4.10 16.78
CA GLU A 35 -7.16 4.24 15.58
C GLU A 35 -5.65 4.04 15.86
N ILE A 36 -5.14 4.62 16.96
CA ILE A 36 -3.70 4.73 17.21
C ILE A 36 -3.09 3.37 17.56
N ARG A 37 -3.72 2.63 18.50
CA ARG A 37 -3.19 1.33 18.93
C ARG A 37 -3.26 0.31 17.80
N GLN A 38 -4.33 0.38 17.03
CA GLN A 38 -4.63 -0.57 15.98
C GLN A 38 -3.77 -0.32 14.74
N PHE A 39 -3.48 0.94 14.40
CA PHE A 39 -2.65 1.28 13.24
C PHE A 39 -1.23 0.68 13.29
N LYS A 40 -0.58 0.65 14.47
CA LYS A 40 0.74 0.00 14.61
C LYS A 40 0.71 -1.47 14.18
N SER A 41 -0.41 -2.15 14.47
CA SER A 41 -0.61 -3.55 14.10
C SER A 41 -0.77 -3.73 12.58
N LEU A 42 -1.28 -2.72 11.88
CA LEU A 42 -1.55 -2.72 10.45
C LEU A 42 -0.26 -2.72 9.61
N ARG A 43 0.80 -2.06 10.10
CA ARG A 43 2.08 -1.91 9.38
C ARG A 43 2.71 -3.24 8.97
N ARG A 44 2.54 -4.29 9.77
CA ARG A 44 3.07 -5.64 9.46
C ARG A 44 2.55 -6.21 8.13
N PHE A 45 1.40 -5.72 7.66
CA PHE A 45 0.78 -6.16 6.42
C PHE A 45 1.27 -5.37 5.20
N PHE A 46 1.84 -4.18 5.35
CA PHE A 46 2.23 -3.33 4.20
C PHE A 46 3.20 -4.02 3.26
N LYS A 47 4.15 -4.81 3.78
CA LYS A 47 5.11 -5.59 2.98
C LYS A 47 4.46 -6.57 2.00
N ILE A 48 3.21 -6.97 2.24
CA ILE A 48 2.46 -7.90 1.40
C ILE A 48 2.03 -7.21 0.09
N TYR A 49 1.74 -5.91 0.17
CA TYR A 49 1.22 -5.11 -0.94
C TYR A 49 2.35 -4.46 -1.74
N VAL A 50 3.41 -3.98 -1.09
CA VAL A 50 4.53 -3.29 -1.77
C VAL A 50 5.61 -4.24 -2.31
N ARG A 51 5.22 -5.42 -2.80
CA ARG A 51 6.18 -6.39 -3.36
C ARG A 51 6.24 -6.25 -4.89
N GLY A 52 7.43 -6.44 -5.46
CA GLY A 52 7.61 -6.42 -6.92
C GLY A 52 7.53 -5.04 -7.58
N ILE A 53 7.47 -3.95 -6.80
CA ILE A 53 7.45 -2.58 -7.33
C ILE A 53 8.87 -2.02 -7.38
N ARG A 54 9.26 -1.36 -8.49
CA ARG A 54 10.51 -0.59 -8.59
C ARG A 54 10.48 0.50 -7.51
N GLY A 55 11.56 0.66 -6.74
CA GLY A 55 11.59 1.60 -5.61
C GLY A 55 10.86 1.15 -4.32
N ALA A 56 10.27 -0.05 -4.28
CA ALA A 56 9.50 -0.54 -3.13
C ALA A 56 10.27 -0.62 -1.81
N SER A 57 11.60 -0.72 -1.85
CA SER A 57 12.41 -0.82 -0.64
C SER A 57 12.28 0.45 0.21
N GLU A 58 12.35 1.61 -0.43
CA GLU A 58 12.24 2.91 0.24
C GLU A 58 10.80 3.15 0.69
N LEU A 59 9.82 2.92 -0.20
CA LEU A 59 8.40 3.00 0.16
C LEU A 59 8.07 2.14 1.39
N ARG A 60 8.59 0.89 1.44
CA ARG A 60 8.37 0.00 2.58
C ARG A 60 8.96 0.57 3.87
N HIS A 61 10.18 1.11 3.80
CA HIS A 61 10.83 1.71 4.96
C HIS A 61 10.00 2.91 5.49
N GLN A 62 9.57 3.80 4.60
CA GLN A 62 8.75 4.95 4.96
C GLN A 62 7.38 4.53 5.53
N LEU A 63 6.71 3.56 4.90
CA LEU A 63 5.43 3.01 5.38
C LEU A 63 5.53 2.40 6.79
N MET A 64 6.66 1.81 7.18
CA MET A 64 6.85 1.30 8.55
C MET A 64 6.91 2.42 9.61
N ASN A 65 7.29 3.63 9.21
CA ASN A 65 7.49 4.78 10.10
C ASN A 65 6.25 5.69 10.23
N THR A 66 5.27 5.56 9.32
CA THR A 66 3.98 6.28 9.40
C THR A 66 3.28 6.03 10.73
N GLN A 67 2.54 7.01 11.25
CA GLN A 67 1.82 6.93 12.54
C GLN A 67 0.30 6.90 12.40
N SER A 68 -0.22 7.22 11.21
CA SER A 68 -1.66 7.31 10.94
C SER A 68 -2.03 6.78 9.56
N ILE A 69 -3.32 6.48 9.37
CA ILE A 69 -3.85 6.09 8.05
C ILE A 69 -3.70 7.22 7.04
N ALA A 70 -3.85 8.47 7.49
CA ALA A 70 -3.68 9.66 6.65
C ALA A 70 -2.25 9.76 6.12
N GLU A 71 -1.24 9.62 6.98
CA GLU A 71 0.17 9.61 6.55
C GLU A 71 0.48 8.48 5.56
N ALA A 72 -0.05 7.27 5.82
CA ALA A 72 0.13 6.16 4.89
C ALA A 72 -0.50 6.44 3.53
N ARG A 73 -1.69 7.06 3.47
CA ARG A 73 -2.33 7.43 2.20
C ARG A 73 -1.56 8.50 1.44
N ALA A 74 -1.14 9.56 2.13
CA ALA A 74 -0.35 10.62 1.51
C ALA A 74 0.95 10.07 0.90
N LEU A 75 1.64 9.19 1.63
CA LEU A 75 2.84 8.55 1.13
C LEU A 75 2.59 7.68 -0.12
N LEU A 76 1.47 6.97 -0.17
CA LEU A 76 1.08 6.21 -1.36
C LEU A 76 0.74 7.13 -2.53
N ASP A 77 0.08 8.27 -2.29
CA ASP A 77 -0.24 9.26 -3.32
C ASP A 77 1.05 9.85 -3.93
N GLU A 78 2.02 10.23 -3.09
CA GLU A 78 3.33 10.74 -3.53
C GLU A 78 4.09 9.70 -4.36
N PHE A 79 4.10 8.45 -3.90
CA PHE A 79 4.78 7.37 -4.59
C PHE A 79 4.16 7.08 -5.97
N GLU A 80 2.82 7.03 -6.06
CA GLU A 80 2.14 6.81 -7.35
C GLU A 80 2.33 7.99 -8.30
N ALA A 81 2.36 9.24 -7.80
CA ALA A 81 2.66 10.41 -8.61
C ALA A 81 4.08 10.34 -9.21
N GLN A 82 5.08 9.95 -8.42
CA GLN A 82 6.45 9.74 -8.91
C GLN A 82 6.53 8.63 -9.95
N MET A 83 5.82 7.52 -9.76
CA MET A 83 5.75 6.45 -10.75
C MET A 83 5.16 6.94 -12.09
N ASP A 84 4.09 7.74 -12.04
CA ASP A 84 3.45 8.28 -13.24
C ASP A 84 4.36 9.30 -13.96
N GLU A 85 5.18 10.05 -13.23
CA GLU A 85 6.19 10.96 -13.79
C GLU A 85 7.33 10.20 -14.48
N ASP A 86 7.89 9.18 -13.81
CA ASP A 86 8.95 8.34 -14.38
C ASP A 86 8.51 7.67 -15.68
N VAL A 87 7.27 7.16 -15.74
CA VAL A 87 6.70 6.55 -16.95
C VAL A 87 6.55 7.56 -18.09
N LYS A 88 6.22 8.83 -17.79
CA LYS A 88 6.12 9.89 -18.81
C LYS A 88 7.48 10.35 -19.34
N ILE A 89 8.54 10.26 -18.53
CA ILE A 89 9.89 10.65 -18.93
C ILE A 89 10.55 9.57 -19.81
N GLU A 90 10.19 8.30 -19.60
CA GLU A 90 10.68 7.17 -20.42
C GLU A 90 9.97 7.03 -21.79
N LEU A 91 8.96 7.87 -22.11
CA LEU A 91 8.20 7.90 -23.38
C LEU A 91 8.59 9.07 -24.29
#